data_AF-A0A5T8J9J1-F1
#
_entry.id   AF-A0A5T8J9J1-F1
#
_cell.length_a   1.000
_cell.length_b   1.000
_cell.length_c   1.000
_cell.angle_alpha   90.00
_cell.angle_beta   90.00
_cell.angle_gamma   90.00
#
_symmetry.space_group_name_H-M   'P 1'
#
loop_
_entity.id
_entity.type
_entity.pdbx_description
1 polymer ?
#
loop_
_entity_poly.entity_id
_entity_poly.type
_entity_poly.pdbx_seq_one_letter_code
_entity_poly.pdbx_strand_id
1 'polypeptide(L)'
;FNQAHNGLTTPQSPVPLLLSNMSVSFYRLGSGMRVPVKASDAVISLASAGISVNQPLVWNFAEDCLDVFSTAAADVATTAITWTAPTANLAGFATATTASAHGLKVGVYVDITGAAPAAYNGIVQVLSVPTATTFTFTPVSVPAGHATTQGTVGAAKVQDVALPVKIIEMQMGNSKTVSYDSATGFATWNDSGNAAVILL
;
A
#
# COMPACT_ATOMS: atom_id res chain seq x y z
N PHE A 1 -27.46 23.40 5.32
CA PHE A 1 -27.02 22.60 6.48
C PHE A 1 -26.09 21.50 5.97
N ASN A 2 -24.80 21.59 6.27
CA ASN A 2 -23.84 20.50 6.07
C ASN A 2 -24.12 19.44 7.14
N GLN A 3 -24.92 18.43 6.81
CA GLN A 3 -24.99 17.22 7.63
C GLN A 3 -23.81 16.34 7.23
N ALA A 4 -22.64 16.59 7.82
CA ALA A 4 -21.54 15.64 7.72
C ALA A 4 -21.93 14.40 8.52
N HIS A 5 -22.45 13.38 7.83
CA HIS A 5 -22.79 12.10 8.44
C HIS A 5 -21.48 11.38 8.77
N ASN A 6 -20.95 11.59 9.99
CA ASN A 6 -19.87 10.77 10.51
C ASN A 6 -20.40 9.35 10.73
N GLY A 7 -19.88 8.39 9.96
CA GLY A 7 -20.25 6.99 10.10
C GLY A 7 -19.54 6.36 11.30
N LEU A 8 -20.30 5.88 12.28
CA LEU A 8 -19.84 4.91 13.27
C LEU A 8 -20.43 3.55 12.88
N THR A 9 -19.62 2.66 12.33
CA THR A 9 -20.06 1.34 11.89
C THR A 9 -19.80 0.32 13.00
N THR A 10 -20.82 -0.41 13.42
CA THR A 10 -20.64 -1.62 14.23
C THR A 10 -20.41 -2.83 13.31
N PRO A 11 -19.74 -3.89 13.79
CA PRO A 11 -19.64 -5.13 13.03
C PRO A 11 -21.04 -5.67 12.67
N GLN A 12 -21.32 -5.85 11.39
CA GLN A 12 -22.52 -6.49 10.85
C GLN A 12 -22.17 -7.35 9.63
N SER A 13 -23.15 -8.11 9.13
CA SER A 13 -23.04 -8.88 7.88
C SER A 13 -24.05 -8.31 6.88
N PRO A 14 -23.62 -7.76 5.72
CA PRO A 14 -22.26 -7.74 5.14
C PRO A 14 -21.33 -6.66 5.73
N VAL A 15 -20.06 -6.64 5.31
CA VAL A 15 -19.06 -5.62 5.72
C VAL A 15 -19.65 -4.21 5.50
N PRO A 16 -19.66 -3.34 6.53
CA PRO A 16 -20.13 -1.97 6.38
C PRO A 16 -19.31 -1.21 5.33
N LEU A 17 -20.01 -0.66 4.32
CA LEU A 17 -19.43 0.22 3.32
C LEU A 17 -19.97 1.64 3.50
N LEU A 18 -19.11 2.63 3.27
CA LEU A 18 -19.51 4.03 3.24
C LEU A 18 -19.69 4.46 1.79
N LEU A 19 -20.86 5.04 1.50
CA LEU A 19 -21.24 5.49 0.17
C LEU A 19 -20.70 6.89 -0.13
N SER A 20 -20.81 7.31 -1.39
CA SER A 20 -20.47 8.68 -1.80
C SER A 20 -21.13 9.73 -0.92
N ASN A 21 -20.37 10.75 -0.53
CA ASN A 21 -20.75 11.83 0.40
C ASN A 21 -20.86 11.45 1.89
N MET A 22 -20.50 10.22 2.29
CA MET A 22 -20.29 9.89 3.70
C MET A 22 -18.87 10.27 4.14
N SER A 23 -18.70 10.61 5.42
CA SER A 23 -17.41 11.00 6.00
C SER A 23 -16.93 10.02 7.07
N VAL A 24 -15.64 9.70 7.03
CA VAL A 24 -14.93 8.99 8.10
C VAL A 24 -14.18 9.96 8.99
N SER A 25 -14.01 9.58 10.27
CA SER A 25 -13.15 10.33 11.19
C SER A 25 -11.70 10.22 10.74
N PHE A 26 -11.03 11.36 10.64
CA PHE A 26 -9.59 11.42 10.40
C PHE A 26 -8.83 11.45 11.73
N TYR A 27 -7.91 10.52 11.92
CA TYR A 27 -6.99 10.53 13.06
C TYR A 27 -5.64 11.06 12.61
N ARG A 28 -5.14 12.06 13.34
CA ARG A 28 -3.79 12.59 13.12
C ARG A 28 -2.75 11.66 13.76
N LEU A 29 -1.59 11.57 13.14
CA LEU A 29 -0.38 11.03 13.75
C LEU A 29 -0.02 11.90 14.98
N GLY A 30 0.43 11.27 16.05
CA GLY A 30 0.66 11.84 17.37
C GLY A 30 -0.61 12.04 18.22
N SER A 31 -1.78 11.56 17.79
CA SER A 31 -3.03 11.70 18.55
C SER A 31 -3.13 10.77 19.76
N GLY A 32 -2.28 9.74 19.85
CA GLY A 32 -2.39 8.69 20.86
C GLY A 32 -3.57 7.75 20.64
N MET A 33 -4.26 7.85 19.49
CA MET A 33 -5.35 6.94 19.14
C MET A 33 -4.81 5.52 18.93
N ARG A 34 -5.55 4.52 19.41
CA ARG A 34 -5.26 3.10 19.20
C ARG A 34 -6.17 2.59 18.08
N VAL A 35 -5.58 2.19 16.97
CA VAL A 35 -6.31 1.77 15.79
C VAL A 35 -5.94 0.32 15.44
N PRO A 36 -6.90 -0.62 15.42
CA PRO A 36 -6.64 -1.96 14.88
C PRO A 36 -6.60 -1.91 13.35
N VAL A 37 -5.57 -2.50 12.77
CA VAL A 37 -5.32 -2.56 11.32
C VAL A 37 -4.98 -3.99 10.92
N LYS A 38 -5.32 -4.39 9.69
CA LYS A 38 -4.83 -5.65 9.10
C LYS A 38 -3.30 -5.61 9.06
N ALA A 39 -2.64 -6.71 9.39
CA ALA A 39 -1.18 -6.81 9.39
C ALA A 39 -0.70 -7.93 8.46
N SER A 40 0.47 -7.77 7.85
CA SER A 40 1.12 -8.82 7.06
C SER A 40 1.72 -9.92 7.95
N ASP A 41 2.00 -11.08 7.37
CA ASP A 41 2.74 -12.15 8.05
C ASP A 41 4.14 -11.71 8.49
N ALA A 42 4.77 -10.80 7.73
CA ALA A 42 6.07 -10.24 8.07
C ALA A 42 6.00 -9.40 9.36
N VAL A 43 4.94 -8.60 9.53
CA VAL A 43 4.71 -7.85 10.78
C VAL A 43 4.48 -8.80 11.95
N ILE A 44 3.64 -9.82 11.78
CA ILE A 44 3.38 -10.82 12.84
C ILE A 44 4.64 -11.58 13.22
N SER A 45 5.52 -11.87 12.26
CA SER A 45 6.79 -12.55 12.52
C SER A 45 7.70 -11.75 13.47
N LEU A 46 7.54 -10.42 13.55
CA LEU A 46 8.26 -9.58 14.53
C LEU A 46 7.78 -9.82 15.97
N ALA A 47 6.56 -10.33 16.19
CA ALA A 47 6.01 -10.62 17.52
C ALA A 47 6.82 -11.69 18.27
N SER A 48 7.44 -12.62 17.52
CA SER A 48 8.37 -13.62 18.08
C SER A 48 9.60 -12.99 18.75
N ALA A 49 9.89 -11.71 18.48
CA ALA A 49 11.00 -10.96 19.05
C ALA A 49 10.65 -10.15 20.32
N GLY A 50 9.47 -10.35 20.92
CA GLY A 50 9.10 -9.71 22.20
C GLY A 50 8.71 -8.23 22.07
N ILE A 51 7.58 -7.98 21.41
CA ILE A 51 6.70 -6.77 21.46
C ILE A 51 7.33 -5.41 21.07
N SER A 52 8.64 -5.23 21.07
CA SER A 52 9.29 -4.02 20.56
C SER A 52 9.66 -4.19 19.09
N VAL A 53 8.75 -3.83 18.20
CA VAL A 53 9.06 -3.70 16.78
C VAL A 53 9.93 -2.44 16.59
N ASN A 54 11.26 -2.62 16.57
CA ASN A 54 12.21 -1.57 16.20
C ASN A 54 12.51 -1.57 14.69
N GLN A 55 11.54 -2.04 13.89
CA GLN A 55 11.61 -2.07 12.44
C GLN A 55 10.67 -1.01 11.87
N PRO A 56 11.08 -0.31 10.80
CA PRO A 56 10.23 0.67 10.14
C PRO A 56 9.01 0.00 9.49
N LEU A 57 7.83 0.46 9.89
CA LEU A 57 6.54 0.00 9.37
C LEU A 57 6.07 0.88 8.23
N VAL A 58 5.37 0.29 7.27
CA VAL A 58 4.80 0.99 6.10
C VAL A 58 3.40 0.51 5.81
N TRP A 59 2.66 1.30 5.01
CA TRP A 59 1.42 0.82 4.42
C TRP A 59 1.73 -0.03 3.18
N ASN A 60 1.16 -1.21 3.10
CA ASN A 60 1.07 -1.98 1.87
C ASN A 60 -0.30 -1.73 1.25
N PHE A 61 -0.38 -0.78 0.32
CA PHE A 61 -1.61 -0.42 -0.39
C PHE A 61 -2.01 -1.45 -1.45
N ALA A 62 -1.12 -2.38 -1.80
CA ALA A 62 -1.44 -3.46 -2.71
C ALA A 62 -2.22 -4.59 -2.01
N GLU A 63 -1.99 -4.78 -0.70
CA GLU A 63 -2.64 -5.80 0.13
C GLU A 63 -3.54 -5.23 1.24
N ASP A 64 -3.71 -3.90 1.26
CA ASP A 64 -4.46 -3.12 2.26
C ASP A 64 -4.10 -3.48 3.71
N CYS A 65 -2.80 -3.55 4.02
CA CYS A 65 -2.31 -3.97 5.33
C CYS A 65 -1.11 -3.15 5.82
N LEU A 66 -0.85 -3.23 7.12
CA LEU A 66 0.41 -2.80 7.72
C LEU A 66 1.50 -3.83 7.41
N ASP A 67 2.65 -3.37 6.94
CA ASP A 67 3.77 -4.22 6.55
C ASP A 67 5.13 -3.69 7.05
N VAL A 68 6.17 -4.50 6.91
CA VAL A 68 7.56 -4.11 7.18
C VAL A 68 8.16 -3.48 5.93
N PHE A 69 8.93 -2.40 6.10
CA PHE A 69 9.62 -1.76 4.99
C PHE A 69 10.53 -2.76 4.26
N SER A 70 10.37 -2.83 2.94
CA SER A 70 11.26 -3.55 2.03
C SER A 70 11.40 -2.79 0.72
N THR A 71 12.51 -3.01 0.03
CA THR A 71 12.85 -2.26 -1.19
C THR A 71 13.66 -3.10 -2.19
N ALA A 72 13.96 -2.53 -3.36
CA ALA A 72 14.78 -3.17 -4.37
C ALA A 72 16.17 -3.52 -3.83
N ALA A 73 16.63 -4.75 -4.11
CA ALA A 73 17.96 -5.22 -3.68
C ALA A 73 19.10 -4.69 -4.57
N ALA A 74 18.78 -4.31 -5.80
CA ALA A 74 19.72 -3.76 -6.77
C ALA A 74 18.97 -2.87 -7.78
N ASP A 75 19.71 -1.95 -8.40
CA ASP A 75 19.17 -1.08 -9.44
C ASP A 75 18.91 -1.86 -10.73
N VAL A 76 17.79 -1.57 -11.38
CA VAL A 76 17.41 -2.16 -12.66
C VAL A 76 16.84 -1.10 -13.61
N ALA A 77 17.36 -1.03 -14.82
CA ALA A 77 16.85 -0.11 -15.84
C ALA A 77 15.47 -0.54 -16.35
N THR A 78 14.59 0.42 -16.65
CA THR A 78 13.35 0.17 -17.38
C THR A 78 13.61 0.18 -18.90
N THR A 79 12.88 -0.64 -19.64
CA THR A 79 12.85 -0.64 -21.11
C THR A 79 11.55 -0.06 -21.66
N ALA A 80 10.49 -0.07 -20.86
CA ALA A 80 9.23 0.61 -21.13
C ALA A 80 8.53 0.98 -19.82
N ILE A 81 7.82 2.11 -19.82
CA ILE A 81 6.84 2.45 -18.78
C ILE A 81 5.58 2.92 -19.51
N THR A 82 4.49 2.16 -19.39
CA THR A 82 3.22 2.47 -20.05
C THR A 82 2.20 2.98 -19.04
N TRP A 83 1.52 4.09 -19.36
CA TRP A 83 0.42 4.64 -18.57
C TRP A 83 -0.93 4.04 -18.96
N THR A 84 -1.70 3.65 -17.96
CA THR A 84 -3.14 3.37 -18.07
C THR A 84 -3.88 4.47 -17.31
N ALA A 85 -4.58 5.34 -18.02
CA ALA A 85 -5.32 6.44 -17.42
C ALA A 85 -6.46 5.93 -16.52
N PRO A 86 -6.81 6.65 -15.43
CA PRO A 86 -7.95 6.30 -14.60
C PRO A 86 -9.25 6.34 -15.41
N THR A 87 -10.22 5.52 -15.00
CA THR A 87 -11.60 5.60 -15.46
C THR A 87 -12.50 6.05 -14.29
N ALA A 88 -13.81 6.16 -14.51
CA ALA A 88 -14.74 6.52 -13.44
C ALA A 88 -14.71 5.55 -12.25
N ASN A 89 -14.33 4.28 -12.47
CA ASN A 89 -14.42 3.22 -11.46
C ASN A 89 -13.07 2.56 -11.14
N LEU A 90 -11.97 2.97 -11.79
CA LEU A 90 -10.66 2.37 -11.60
C LEU A 90 -9.58 3.46 -11.55
N ALA A 91 -8.70 3.37 -10.56
CA ALA A 91 -7.53 4.21 -10.46
C ALA A 91 -6.56 3.96 -11.64
N GLY A 92 -5.86 5.00 -12.06
CA GLY A 92 -4.83 4.90 -13.09
C GLY A 92 -3.55 4.30 -12.51
N PHE A 93 -2.84 3.52 -13.32
CA PHE A 93 -1.60 2.88 -12.94
C PHE A 93 -0.63 2.84 -14.12
N ALA A 94 0.66 2.71 -13.83
CA ALA A 94 1.69 2.49 -14.81
C ALA A 94 2.19 1.05 -14.76
N THR A 95 2.61 0.51 -15.92
CA THR A 95 3.32 -0.77 -16.01
C THR A 95 4.75 -0.50 -16.44
N ALA A 96 5.71 -0.78 -15.57
CA ALA A 96 7.12 -0.75 -15.90
C ALA A 96 7.58 -2.14 -16.38
N THR A 97 8.34 -2.16 -17.47
CA THR A 97 9.10 -3.32 -17.94
C THR A 97 10.57 -3.07 -17.66
N THR A 98 11.23 -4.02 -17.01
CA THR A 98 12.64 -3.93 -16.65
C THR A 98 13.53 -4.69 -17.63
N ALA A 99 14.79 -4.26 -17.76
CA ALA A 99 15.76 -4.87 -18.68
C ALA A 99 16.19 -6.29 -18.27
N SER A 100 16.01 -6.64 -16.99
CA SER A 100 16.30 -7.96 -16.43
C SER A 100 15.30 -8.29 -15.32
N ALA A 101 15.36 -9.53 -14.81
CA ALA A 101 14.48 -9.96 -13.73
C ALA A 101 14.72 -9.10 -12.48
N HIS A 102 13.68 -8.42 -12.01
CA HIS A 102 13.82 -7.36 -11.01
C HIS A 102 13.81 -7.88 -9.56
N GLY A 103 13.31 -9.10 -9.31
CA GLY A 103 13.22 -9.68 -7.96
C GLY A 103 12.25 -9.01 -6.99
N LEU A 104 11.66 -7.87 -7.37
CA LEU A 104 10.60 -7.16 -6.63
C LEU A 104 9.40 -8.07 -6.31
N LYS A 105 8.78 -7.78 -5.17
CA LYS A 105 7.53 -8.38 -4.71
C LYS A 105 6.44 -7.31 -4.67
N VAL A 106 5.19 -7.73 -4.56
CA VAL A 106 4.08 -6.83 -4.28
C VAL A 106 4.29 -6.16 -2.91
N GLY A 107 3.91 -4.89 -2.77
CA GLY A 107 4.02 -4.13 -1.53
C GLY A 107 5.38 -3.48 -1.26
N VAL A 108 6.44 -3.83 -2.00
CA VAL A 108 7.76 -3.21 -1.81
C VAL A 108 7.77 -1.78 -2.33
N TYR A 109 8.58 -0.92 -1.72
CA TYR A 109 8.80 0.44 -2.18
C TYR A 109 10.05 0.52 -3.05
N VAL A 110 9.99 1.28 -4.14
CA VAL A 110 11.14 1.53 -5.05
C VAL A 110 11.22 3.01 -5.37
N ASP A 111 12.43 3.49 -5.65
CA ASP A 111 12.64 4.86 -6.17
C ASP A 111 12.90 4.78 -7.67
N ILE A 112 12.08 5.49 -8.45
CA ILE A 112 12.25 5.57 -9.91
C ILE A 112 12.95 6.90 -10.24
N THR A 113 14.02 6.84 -11.02
CA THR A 113 14.78 8.03 -11.42
C THR A 113 15.06 8.04 -12.93
N GLY A 114 15.20 9.23 -13.52
CA GLY A 114 15.60 9.41 -14.92
C GLY A 114 14.50 9.16 -15.97
N ALA A 115 13.28 8.81 -15.58
CA ALA A 115 12.17 8.63 -16.51
C ALA A 115 11.57 9.97 -16.96
N ALA A 116 11.00 10.02 -18.16
CA ALA A 116 10.20 11.15 -18.64
C ALA A 116 8.88 10.64 -19.22
N PRO A 117 7.70 11.20 -18.87
CA PRO A 117 7.48 12.40 -18.04
C PRO A 117 7.92 12.27 -16.56
N ALA A 118 8.20 13.41 -15.92
CA ALA A 118 8.70 13.46 -14.54
C ALA A 118 7.72 12.86 -13.52
N ALA A 119 6.45 12.70 -13.89
CA ALA A 119 5.40 12.07 -13.10
C ALA A 119 5.70 10.62 -12.68
N TYR A 120 6.66 9.95 -13.33
CA TYR A 120 7.11 8.61 -12.95
C TYR A 120 8.24 8.60 -11.92
N ASN A 121 8.93 9.72 -11.72
CA ASN A 121 10.10 9.75 -10.84
C ASN A 121 9.72 9.98 -9.38
N GLY A 122 10.38 9.27 -8.49
CA GLY A 122 10.17 9.31 -7.05
C GLY A 122 9.81 7.94 -6.47
N ILE A 123 9.51 7.95 -5.17
CA ILE A 123 9.21 6.72 -4.43
C ILE A 123 7.78 6.27 -4.71
N VAL A 124 7.65 5.03 -5.17
CA VAL A 124 6.38 4.38 -5.49
C VAL A 124 6.33 2.99 -4.86
N GLN A 125 5.13 2.49 -4.64
CA GLN A 125 4.92 1.11 -4.18
C GLN A 125 4.55 0.20 -5.36
N VAL A 126 5.11 -1.00 -5.37
CA VAL A 126 4.78 -2.05 -6.33
C VAL A 126 3.40 -2.62 -6.02
N LEU A 127 2.46 -2.45 -6.94
CA LEU A 127 1.07 -2.90 -6.80
C LEU A 127 0.85 -4.33 -7.28
N SER A 128 1.52 -4.73 -8.36
CA SER A 128 1.48 -6.10 -8.86
C SER A 128 2.76 -6.45 -9.61
N VAL A 129 3.06 -7.75 -9.70
CA VAL A 129 4.21 -8.28 -10.45
C VAL A 129 3.71 -9.32 -11.46
N PRO A 130 3.21 -8.89 -12.65
CA PRO A 130 2.64 -9.83 -13.61
C PRO A 130 3.66 -10.83 -14.18
N THR A 131 4.93 -10.42 -14.32
CA THR A 131 6.03 -11.28 -14.77
C THR A 131 7.32 -10.96 -14.00
N ALA A 132 8.38 -11.76 -14.18
CA ALA A 132 9.67 -11.48 -13.56
C ALA A 132 10.33 -10.15 -14.00
N THR A 133 9.86 -9.57 -15.11
CA THR A 133 10.39 -8.33 -15.71
C THR A 133 9.33 -7.25 -15.84
N THR A 134 8.14 -7.42 -15.25
CA THR A 134 7.09 -6.39 -15.29
C THR A 134 6.45 -6.22 -13.93
N PHE A 135 6.22 -4.97 -13.57
CA PHE A 135 5.48 -4.62 -12.35
C PHE A 135 4.59 -3.40 -12.60
N THR A 136 3.57 -3.23 -11.77
CA THR A 136 2.69 -2.06 -11.82
C THR A 136 2.84 -1.18 -10.59
N PHE A 137 2.58 0.11 -10.75
CA PHE A 137 2.65 1.11 -9.67
C PHE A 137 1.74 2.30 -9.97
N THR A 138 1.37 3.07 -8.95
CA THR A 138 0.73 4.38 -9.13
C THR A 138 1.82 5.46 -9.28
N PRO A 139 1.88 6.21 -10.38
CA PRO A 139 2.84 7.30 -10.55
C PRO A 139 2.66 8.40 -9.49
N VAL A 140 3.74 9.14 -9.18
CA VAL A 140 3.73 10.17 -8.12
C VAL A 140 2.78 11.33 -8.41
N SER A 141 2.47 11.56 -9.68
CA SER A 141 1.41 12.45 -10.16
C SER A 141 0.85 11.92 -11.47
N VAL A 142 -0.28 12.44 -11.93
CA VAL A 142 -0.91 11.98 -13.18
C VAL A 142 0.02 12.24 -14.38
N PRO A 143 0.52 11.20 -15.08
CA PRO A 143 1.38 11.39 -16.25
C PRO A 143 0.59 11.95 -17.45
N ALA A 144 1.29 12.70 -18.30
CA ALA A 144 0.73 13.20 -19.56
C ALA A 144 0.59 12.12 -20.65
N GLY A 145 1.19 10.94 -20.45
CA GLY A 145 1.23 9.84 -21.41
C GLY A 145 2.27 8.79 -21.01
N HIS A 146 2.54 7.84 -21.89
CA HIS A 146 3.61 6.83 -21.71
C HIS A 146 4.98 7.48 -21.56
N ALA A 147 5.94 6.74 -20.98
CA ALA A 147 7.30 7.24 -20.86
C ALA A 147 7.99 7.32 -22.23
N THR A 148 8.55 8.49 -22.53
CA THR A 148 9.40 8.73 -23.71
C THR A 148 10.88 8.53 -23.39
N THR A 149 11.27 8.68 -22.12
CA THR A 149 12.60 8.34 -21.60
C THR A 149 12.44 7.34 -20.47
N GLN A 150 13.22 6.27 -20.51
CA GLN A 150 13.18 5.21 -19.51
C GLN A 150 14.07 5.55 -18.31
N GLY A 151 13.71 5.00 -17.15
CA GLY A 151 14.37 5.28 -15.89
C GLY A 151 15.14 4.11 -15.33
N THR A 152 15.62 4.29 -14.10
CA THR A 152 16.18 3.25 -13.26
C THR A 152 15.29 3.08 -12.05
N VAL A 153 14.95 1.83 -11.73
CA VAL A 153 14.25 1.44 -10.50
C VAL A 153 15.31 1.02 -9.50
N GLY A 154 15.39 1.72 -8.38
CA GLY A 154 16.36 1.49 -7.32
C GLY A 154 15.75 1.42 -5.94
N ALA A 155 16.63 1.38 -4.93
CA ALA A 155 16.21 1.30 -3.54
C ALA A 155 15.57 2.61 -3.06
N ALA A 156 14.35 2.51 -2.52
CA ALA A 156 13.69 3.58 -1.79
C ALA A 156 14.36 3.81 -0.43
N LYS A 157 14.32 5.06 0.05
CA LYS A 157 14.81 5.39 1.40
C LYS A 157 13.69 5.20 2.41
N VAL A 158 14.00 4.45 3.46
CA VAL A 158 13.03 4.10 4.50
C VAL A 158 12.38 5.31 5.17
N GLN A 159 13.16 6.36 5.42
CA GLN A 159 12.70 7.59 6.09
C GLN A 159 11.61 8.35 5.32
N ASP A 160 11.46 8.12 4.03
CA ASP A 160 10.50 8.82 3.19
C ASP A 160 9.11 8.16 3.19
N VAL A 161 9.02 6.91 3.69
CA VAL A 161 7.77 6.12 3.70
C VAL A 161 7.43 5.51 5.06
N ALA A 162 8.38 5.46 5.99
CA ALA A 162 8.17 4.89 7.32
C ALA A 162 7.08 5.65 8.08
N LEU A 163 6.15 4.88 8.64
CA LEU A 163 5.07 5.40 9.46
C LEU A 163 5.57 5.71 10.87
N PRO A 164 5.27 6.90 11.42
CA PRO A 164 5.63 7.25 12.79
C PRO A 164 4.61 6.66 13.78
N VAL A 165 4.41 5.34 13.74
CA VAL A 165 3.45 4.61 14.57
C VAL A 165 4.15 3.53 15.38
N LYS A 166 3.54 3.13 16.50
CA LYS A 166 4.04 2.03 17.32
C LYS A 166 3.01 0.91 17.39
N ILE A 167 3.45 -0.33 17.16
CA ILE A 167 2.62 -1.50 17.47
C ILE A 167 2.56 -1.70 18.98
N ILE A 168 1.36 -1.83 19.52
CA ILE A 168 1.13 -2.07 20.96
C ILE A 168 0.55 -3.47 21.25
N GLU A 169 -0.09 -4.08 20.26
CA GLU A 169 -0.67 -5.43 20.34
C GLU A 169 -0.72 -6.04 18.95
N MET A 170 -0.61 -7.37 18.85
CA MET A 170 -0.75 -8.13 17.61
C MET A 170 -1.54 -9.41 17.86
N GLN A 171 -2.32 -9.83 16.88
CA GLN A 171 -3.06 -11.09 16.87
C GLN A 171 -2.83 -11.82 15.56
N MET A 172 -2.35 -13.07 15.63
CA MET A 172 -2.13 -13.90 14.44
C MET A 172 -3.32 -14.82 14.19
N GLY A 173 -3.74 -14.94 12.93
CA GLY A 173 -4.65 -15.99 12.45
C GLY A 173 -6.05 -16.04 13.06
N ASN A 174 -6.43 -15.05 13.87
CA ASN A 174 -7.67 -15.05 14.64
C ASN A 174 -8.29 -13.66 14.77
N SER A 175 -8.18 -12.85 13.71
CA SER A 175 -8.82 -11.53 13.63
C SER A 175 -9.78 -11.47 12.45
N LYS A 176 -10.93 -10.83 12.68
CA LYS A 176 -11.85 -10.45 11.60
C LYS A 176 -11.27 -9.26 10.84
N THR A 177 -10.77 -9.50 9.64
CA THR A 177 -10.18 -8.48 8.75
C THR A 177 -11.05 -8.31 7.51
N VAL A 178 -10.98 -7.15 6.88
CA VAL A 178 -11.70 -6.89 5.62
C VAL A 178 -10.84 -7.31 4.45
N SER A 179 -11.42 -8.03 3.49
CA SER A 179 -10.84 -8.28 2.18
C SER A 179 -11.72 -7.57 1.14
N TYR A 180 -11.12 -6.66 0.37
CA TYR A 180 -11.79 -5.92 -0.69
C TYR A 180 -11.36 -6.45 -2.05
N ASP A 181 -12.34 -6.72 -2.91
CA ASP A 181 -12.10 -7.08 -4.30
C ASP A 181 -12.44 -5.89 -5.21
N SER A 182 -11.42 -5.27 -5.78
CA SER A 182 -11.57 -4.12 -6.66
C SER A 182 -12.23 -4.46 -8.01
N ALA A 183 -12.24 -5.73 -8.43
CA ALA A 183 -12.88 -6.14 -9.69
C ALA A 183 -14.40 -6.25 -9.53
N THR A 184 -14.87 -6.75 -8.39
CA THR A 184 -16.31 -6.91 -8.11
C THR A 184 -16.89 -5.77 -7.26
N GLY A 185 -16.05 -5.00 -6.57
CA GLY A 185 -16.44 -3.93 -5.67
C GLY A 185 -16.97 -4.42 -4.31
N PHE A 186 -16.83 -5.71 -4.00
CA PHE A 186 -17.32 -6.29 -2.74
C PHE A 186 -16.25 -6.31 -1.65
N ALA A 187 -16.71 -6.12 -0.41
CA ALA A 187 -15.91 -6.34 0.79
C ALA A 187 -16.46 -7.54 1.57
N THR A 188 -15.59 -8.46 1.96
CA THR A 188 -15.93 -9.68 2.72
C THR A 188 -15.12 -9.78 4.00
N TRP A 189 -15.72 -10.35 5.04
CA TRP A 189 -15.01 -10.68 6.27
C TRP A 189 -14.08 -11.88 6.06
N ASN A 190 -12.82 -11.75 6.47
CA ASN A 190 -11.88 -12.84 6.66
C ASN A 190 -11.72 -13.09 8.16
N ASP A 191 -12.10 -14.28 8.62
CA ASP A 191 -12.12 -14.66 10.04
C ASP A 191 -10.79 -15.24 10.54
N SER A 192 -9.78 -15.34 9.66
CA SER A 192 -8.46 -15.90 9.95
C SER A 192 -7.32 -14.91 9.70
N GLY A 193 -7.64 -13.61 9.64
CA GLY A 193 -6.66 -12.57 9.35
C GLY A 193 -5.73 -12.27 10.52
N ASN A 194 -4.61 -11.67 10.19
CA ASN A 194 -3.69 -11.07 11.14
C ASN A 194 -4.07 -9.59 11.38
N ALA A 195 -3.99 -9.14 12.63
CA ALA A 195 -4.20 -7.74 12.97
C ALA A 195 -3.15 -7.23 13.94
N ALA A 196 -2.87 -5.92 13.86
CA ALA A 196 -2.05 -5.20 14.81
C ALA A 196 -2.82 -3.99 15.32
N VAL A 197 -2.66 -3.65 16.60
CA VAL A 197 -3.11 -2.38 17.14
C VAL A 197 -1.94 -1.42 17.08
N ILE A 198 -2.10 -0.34 16.32
CA ILE A 198 -1.12 0.74 16.22
C ILE A 198 -1.52 1.92 17.11
N LEU A 199 -0.53 2.53 17.72
CA LEU A 199 -0.62 3.83 18.38
C LEU A 199 -0.17 4.90 17.37
N LEU A 200 -1.07 5.84 17.09
CA LEU A 200 -0.83 6.98 16.20
C LEU A 200 -0.09 8.11 16.92
#